data_AF-A0A1B5FIE6-F1
#
_entry.id   AF-A0A1B5FIE6-F1
#
_cell.length_a   1.000
_cell.length_b   1.000
_cell.length_c   1.000
_cell.angle_alpha   90.00
_cell.angle_beta   90.00
_cell.angle_gamma   90.00
#
_symmetry.space_group_name_H-M   'P 1'
#
loop_
_entity.id
_entity.type
_entity.pdbx_description
1 polymer ?
#
loop_
_entity_poly.entity_id
_entity_poly.type
_entity_poly.pdbx_seq_one_letter_code
_entity_poly.pdbx_strand_id
1 'polypeptide(L)'
;EEVVFLLLLLFLIYLGYDYVNEALFSQEKVEFQNYDQNPKEHLENSGTSENTQEKTITEEQVYQGNLLLINSKYPLRQESVKSDIVNLSKHDELINGYGLLDSNIYMSKEIAQKFSEMVNDAVKGGVSHFIINSGYRDFDEQSVLYQEMGAEYALPAGYSEHNSGLSLDV
;
A
#
# COMPACT_ATOMS: atom_id res chain seq x y z
N GLU A 1 -42.74 -36.30 15.38
CA GLU A 1 -41.51 -35.83 16.07
C GLU A 1 -40.44 -35.37 15.06
N GLU A 2 -40.16 -36.15 14.01
CA GLU A 2 -39.16 -35.80 12.97
C GLU A 2 -39.42 -34.46 12.26
N VAL A 3 -40.68 -34.13 11.95
CA VAL A 3 -41.04 -32.87 11.27
C VAL A 3 -40.79 -31.65 12.17
N VAL A 4 -40.98 -31.79 13.49
CA VAL A 4 -40.72 -30.73 14.46
C VAL A 4 -39.21 -30.50 14.61
N PHE A 5 -38.44 -31.59 14.58
CA PHE A 5 -36.98 -31.52 14.60
C PHE A 5 -36.41 -30.85 13.34
N LEU A 6 -36.96 -31.14 12.16
CA LEU A 6 -36.57 -30.50 10.90
C LEU A 6 -36.86 -28.99 10.90
N LEU A 7 -38.02 -28.59 11.43
CA LEU A 7 -38.39 -27.16 11.54
C LEU A 7 -37.48 -26.41 12.52
N LEU A 8 -37.09 -27.06 13.62
CA LEU A 8 -36.13 -26.50 14.59
C LEU A 8 -34.75 -26.30 13.95
N LEU A 9 -34.30 -27.25 13.14
CA LEU A 9 -33.00 -27.17 12.46
C LEU A 9 -32.96 -26.05 11.42
N LEU A 10 -34.03 -25.89 10.63
CA LEU A 10 -34.17 -24.78 9.68
C LEU A 10 -34.23 -23.42 10.38
N PHE A 11 -34.89 -23.34 11.54
CA PHE A 11 -34.93 -22.12 12.35
C PHE A 11 -33.55 -21.72 12.89
N LEU A 12 -32.74 -22.69 13.34
CA LEU A 12 -31.38 -22.44 13.80
C LEU A 12 -30.45 -21.99 12.66
N ILE A 13 -30.62 -22.54 11.45
CA ILE A 13 -29.86 -22.11 10.27
C ILE A 13 -30.24 -20.67 9.89
N TYR A 14 -31.52 -20.33 9.93
CA TYR A 14 -31.99 -18.97 9.65
C TYR A 14 -31.41 -17.94 10.65
N LEU A 15 -31.45 -18.25 11.95
CA LEU A 15 -30.85 -17.41 12.98
C LEU A 15 -29.32 -17.27 12.83
N GLY A 16 -28.64 -18.34 12.43
CA GLY A 16 -27.20 -18.30 12.14
C GLY A 16 -26.85 -17.45 10.93
N TYR A 17 -27.68 -17.47 9.89
CA TYR A 17 -27.50 -16.66 8.68
C TYR A 17 -27.62 -15.16 8.99
N ASP A 18 -28.64 -14.74 9.74
CA ASP A 18 -28.83 -13.34 10.13
C ASP A 18 -27.65 -12.83 11.00
N TYR A 19 -27.16 -13.65 11.93
CA TYR A 19 -26.01 -13.29 12.78
C TYR A 19 -24.70 -13.11 11.98
N VAL A 20 -24.43 -14.00 11.02
CA VAL A 20 -23.23 -13.89 10.18
C VAL A 20 -23.32 -12.68 9.25
N ASN A 21 -24.49 -12.39 8.68
CA ASN A 21 -24.67 -11.25 7.78
C ASN A 21 -24.49 -9.91 8.52
N GLU A 22 -25.05 -9.76 9.72
CA GLU A 22 -24.86 -8.56 10.56
C GLU A 22 -23.38 -8.34 10.93
N ALA A 23 -22.66 -9.44 11.22
CA ALA A 23 -21.24 -9.40 11.58
C ALA A 23 -20.31 -9.14 10.38
N LEU A 24 -20.67 -9.60 9.18
CA LEU A 24 -19.88 -9.39 7.95
C LEU A 24 -20.08 -8.00 7.35
N PHE A 25 -21.26 -7.38 7.56
CA PHE A 25 -21.58 -6.03 7.08
C PHE A 25 -21.31 -4.91 8.08
N SER A 26 -21.01 -5.23 9.35
CA SER A 26 -20.48 -4.27 10.33
C SER A 26 -18.98 -4.05 10.19
N GLN A 27 -18.48 -3.91 8.96
CA GLN A 27 -17.17 -3.28 8.78
C GLN A 27 -17.25 -1.88 9.39
N GLU A 28 -16.42 -1.71 10.42
CA GLU A 28 -16.20 -0.47 11.15
C GLU A 28 -16.19 0.71 10.19
N LYS A 29 -17.23 1.54 10.29
CA LYS A 29 -17.35 2.78 9.54
C LYS A 29 -16.26 3.71 10.08
N VAL A 30 -15.07 3.65 9.52
CA VAL A 30 -13.97 4.56 9.86
C VAL A 30 -14.44 5.97 9.54
N GLU A 31 -14.73 6.71 10.60
CA GLU A 31 -15.10 8.10 10.50
C GLU A 31 -13.82 8.90 10.19
N PHE A 32 -13.64 9.27 8.92
CA PHE A 32 -12.56 10.17 8.55
C PHE A 32 -12.76 11.49 9.29
N GLN A 33 -11.91 11.77 10.28
CA GLN A 33 -11.82 13.09 10.86
C GLN A 33 -11.39 14.06 9.75
N ASN A 34 -12.30 14.96 9.37
CA ASN A 34 -11.96 16.10 8.53
C ASN A 34 -10.93 16.93 9.29
N TYR A 35 -9.67 16.82 8.90
CA TYR A 35 -8.65 17.76 9.35
C TYR A 35 -8.94 19.09 8.65
N ASP A 36 -9.43 20.06 9.42
CA ASP A 36 -9.59 21.43 8.96
C ASP A 36 -8.23 21.97 8.48
N GLN A 37 -8.07 22.06 7.16
CA GLN A 37 -6.91 22.70 6.54
C GLN A 37 -7.07 24.22 6.59
N ASN A 38 -7.08 24.81 7.79
CA ASN A 38 -6.87 26.25 7.89
C ASN A 38 -6.39 26.74 9.26
N PRO A 39 -5.09 26.71 9.56
CA PRO A 39 -4.52 27.67 10.48
C PRO A 39 -4.12 28.90 9.69
N LYS A 40 -5.08 29.79 9.40
CA LYS A 40 -4.77 31.23 9.38
C LYS A 40 -4.70 31.70 10.82
N GLU A 41 -3.72 31.20 11.56
CA GLU A 41 -3.35 31.78 12.84
C GLU A 41 -2.37 32.91 12.57
N HIS A 42 -2.82 34.08 13.02
CA HIS A 42 -2.08 35.31 13.14
C HIS A 42 -0.75 35.05 13.86
N LEU A 43 0.37 35.15 13.12
CA LEU A 43 1.73 35.11 13.68
C LEU A 43 1.98 36.37 14.52
N GLU A 44 1.44 36.40 15.73
CA GLU A 44 1.89 37.29 16.79
C GLU A 44 2.61 36.48 17.85
N ASN A 45 3.94 36.46 17.71
CA ASN A 45 4.94 36.48 18.77
C ASN A 45 4.55 35.75 20.07
N SER A 46 4.60 34.42 20.05
CA SER A 46 4.63 33.60 21.26
C SER A 46 5.80 32.63 21.21
N GLY A 47 6.83 32.92 22.01
CA GLY A 47 7.83 31.96 22.48
C GLY A 47 8.71 31.32 21.41
N THR A 48 9.83 31.96 21.06
CA THR A 48 10.99 31.28 20.48
C THR A 48 11.43 30.15 21.42
N SER A 49 10.99 28.93 21.14
CA SER A 49 11.61 27.71 21.65
C SER A 49 13.06 27.69 21.14
N GLU A 50 14.03 27.64 22.06
CA GLU A 50 15.48 27.70 21.82
C GLU A 50 16.04 26.55 20.96
N ASN A 51 15.18 25.73 20.34
CA ASN A 51 15.58 24.57 19.54
C ASN A 51 14.93 24.51 18.15
N THR A 52 14.39 25.62 17.65
CA THR A 52 13.86 25.66 16.28
C THR A 52 15.03 25.81 15.30
N GLN A 53 15.32 24.74 14.56
CA GLN A 53 16.31 24.77 13.48
C GLN A 53 15.64 25.15 12.16
N GLU A 54 16.14 26.20 11.53
CA GLU A 54 15.76 26.54 10.16
C GLU A 54 16.43 25.55 9.19
N LYS A 55 15.65 25.00 8.26
CA LYS A 55 16.15 24.12 7.21
C LYS A 55 15.75 24.67 5.85
N THR A 56 16.75 24.98 5.03
CA THR A 56 16.52 25.38 3.64
C THR A 56 16.16 24.15 2.81
N ILE A 57 15.06 24.23 2.07
CA ILE A 57 14.58 23.21 1.14
C ILE A 57 14.43 23.86 -0.25
N THR A 58 14.87 23.16 -1.28
CA THR A 58 14.72 23.57 -2.69
C THR A 58 13.39 23.08 -3.25
N GLU A 59 12.87 23.73 -4.29
CA GLU A 59 11.61 23.32 -4.93
C GLU A 59 11.71 21.90 -5.49
N GLU A 60 12.89 21.46 -5.91
CA GLU A 60 13.13 20.13 -6.48
C GLU A 60 12.99 19.01 -5.44
N GLN A 61 13.22 19.30 -4.16
CA GLN A 61 13.14 18.30 -3.09
C GLN A 61 11.72 17.82 -2.81
N VAL A 62 10.68 18.54 -3.26
CA VAL A 62 9.29 18.09 -3.11
C VAL A 62 8.97 16.86 -3.98
N TYR A 63 9.82 16.58 -4.96
CA TYR A 63 9.71 15.40 -5.81
C TYR A 63 10.57 14.23 -5.30
N GLN A 64 11.16 14.32 -4.10
CA GLN A 64 12.02 13.28 -3.55
C GLN A 64 11.45 12.71 -2.24
N GLY A 65 11.89 11.51 -1.89
CA GLY A 65 11.50 10.83 -0.66
C GLY A 65 10.36 9.82 -0.84
N ASN A 66 9.77 9.41 0.28
CA ASN A 66 8.86 8.27 0.32
C ASN A 66 7.36 8.66 0.26
N LEU A 67 7.04 9.96 0.31
CA LEU A 67 5.67 10.48 0.36
C LEU A 67 5.30 11.21 -0.93
N LEU A 68 5.59 10.58 -2.07
CA LEU A 68 5.31 11.13 -3.39
C LEU A 68 3.86 10.85 -3.77
N LEU A 69 3.12 11.89 -4.19
CA LEU A 69 1.81 11.71 -4.80
C LEU A 69 2.01 11.38 -6.28
N ILE A 70 1.84 10.12 -6.64
CA ILE A 70 1.91 9.63 -8.01
C ILE A 70 0.51 9.14 -8.39
N ASN A 71 -0.07 9.74 -9.43
CA ASN A 71 -1.39 9.36 -9.93
C ASN A 71 -1.59 9.88 -11.35
N SER A 72 -2.77 9.72 -11.93
CA SER A 72 -3.13 10.18 -13.28
C SER A 72 -2.91 11.68 -13.57
N LYS A 73 -2.72 12.50 -12.55
CA LYS A 73 -2.44 13.94 -12.66
C LYS A 73 -0.99 14.30 -12.39
N TYR A 74 -0.34 13.63 -11.45
CA TYR A 74 1.01 13.93 -10.99
C TYR A 74 1.96 12.79 -11.35
N PRO A 75 2.78 12.96 -12.41
CA PRO A 75 3.75 11.94 -12.78
C PRO A 75 4.96 11.96 -11.84
N LEU A 76 5.54 10.78 -11.67
CA LEU A 76 6.85 10.55 -11.09
C LEU A 76 7.94 11.20 -11.94
N ARG A 77 8.95 11.77 -11.28
CA ARG A 77 10.17 12.22 -11.96
C ARG A 77 11.25 11.14 -11.91
N GLN A 78 12.10 11.07 -12.92
CA GLN A 78 13.11 10.01 -13.03
C GLN A 78 14.09 10.02 -11.84
N GLU A 79 14.44 11.21 -11.34
CA GLU A 79 15.31 11.40 -10.17
C GLU A 79 14.69 10.89 -8.86
N SER A 80 13.39 10.64 -8.86
CA SER A 80 12.61 10.18 -7.71
C SER A 80 12.53 8.66 -7.61
N VAL A 81 12.96 7.94 -8.65
CA VAL A 81 13.00 6.48 -8.65
C VAL A 81 14.03 6.01 -7.61
N LYS A 82 13.67 5.04 -6.78
CA LYS A 82 14.58 4.46 -5.80
C LYS A 82 15.85 3.94 -6.48
N SER A 83 17.01 4.29 -5.93
CA SER A 83 18.31 3.90 -6.51
C SER A 83 18.77 2.50 -6.10
N ASP A 84 18.09 1.88 -5.14
CA ASP A 84 18.42 0.58 -4.56
C ASP A 84 17.53 -0.55 -5.09
N ILE A 85 16.96 -0.40 -6.30
CA ILE A 85 16.20 -1.46 -6.96
C ILE A 85 17.10 -2.67 -7.25
N VAL A 86 16.65 -3.85 -6.84
CA VAL A 86 17.29 -5.13 -7.16
C VAL A 86 16.27 -6.18 -7.56
N ASN A 87 16.72 -7.19 -8.30
CA ASN A 87 15.92 -8.39 -8.54
C ASN A 87 15.89 -9.24 -7.26
N LEU A 88 14.73 -9.40 -6.65
CA LEU A 88 14.58 -10.09 -5.36
C LEU A 88 15.00 -11.56 -5.43
N SER A 89 14.77 -12.25 -6.55
CA SER A 89 15.12 -13.67 -6.71
C SER A 89 16.63 -13.93 -6.71
N LYS A 90 17.45 -12.89 -6.72
CA LYS A 90 18.93 -12.96 -6.63
C LYS A 90 19.44 -12.59 -5.24
N HIS A 91 18.54 -12.30 -4.31
CA HIS A 91 18.81 -11.75 -2.99
C HIS A 91 17.96 -12.49 -1.95
N ASP A 92 18.27 -13.76 -1.70
CA ASP A 92 17.56 -14.61 -0.73
C ASP A 92 17.51 -13.97 0.67
N GLU A 93 18.50 -13.15 1.02
CA GLU A 93 18.53 -12.41 2.29
C GLU A 93 17.40 -11.39 2.45
N LEU A 94 16.76 -10.97 1.34
CA LEU A 94 15.63 -10.02 1.34
C LEU A 94 14.27 -10.74 1.36
N ILE A 95 14.24 -12.03 1.06
CA ILE A 95 13.01 -12.83 0.99
C ILE A 95 12.83 -13.58 2.32
N ASN A 96 12.13 -12.95 3.26
CA ASN A 96 11.91 -13.52 4.58
C ASN A 96 10.43 -13.48 4.98
N GLY A 97 9.81 -14.67 5.11
CA GLY A 97 8.41 -14.82 5.54
C GLY A 97 7.37 -14.71 4.42
N TYR A 98 7.80 -14.49 3.17
CA TYR A 98 6.94 -14.40 2.00
C TYR A 98 7.57 -15.10 0.79
N GLY A 99 6.76 -15.36 -0.24
CA GLY A 99 7.19 -15.91 -1.52
C GLY A 99 7.13 -14.89 -2.66
N LEU A 100 7.70 -15.26 -3.80
CA LEU A 100 7.62 -14.51 -5.05
C LEU A 100 6.78 -15.29 -6.06
N LEU A 101 5.91 -14.62 -6.80
CA LEU A 101 5.12 -15.24 -7.87
C LEU A 101 6.01 -15.74 -9.01
N ASP A 102 7.06 -14.99 -9.34
CA ASP A 102 8.09 -15.37 -10.31
C ASP A 102 9.49 -14.79 -9.97
N SER A 103 10.50 -15.11 -10.79
CA SER A 103 11.89 -14.69 -10.59
C SER A 103 12.23 -13.28 -11.12
N ASN A 104 11.27 -12.60 -11.75
CA ASN A 104 11.44 -11.31 -12.40
C ASN A 104 10.79 -10.18 -11.59
N ILE A 105 10.77 -10.31 -10.26
CA ILE A 105 10.28 -9.27 -9.36
C ILE A 105 11.45 -8.40 -8.90
N TYR A 106 11.35 -7.11 -9.22
CA TYR A 106 12.30 -6.09 -8.80
C TYR A 106 11.71 -5.24 -7.68
N MET A 107 12.52 -4.77 -6.74
CA MET A 107 12.05 -3.91 -5.65
C MET A 107 13.21 -3.15 -5.01
N SER A 108 12.93 -2.01 -4.38
CA SER A 108 13.87 -1.35 -3.47
C SER A 108 14.24 -2.29 -2.32
N LYS A 109 15.53 -2.40 -2.00
CA LYS A 109 16.02 -3.20 -0.86
C LYS A 109 15.37 -2.76 0.45
N GLU A 110 15.27 -1.45 0.66
CA GLU A 110 14.64 -0.87 1.84
C GLU A 110 13.18 -1.35 1.98
N ILE A 111 12.41 -1.33 0.89
CA ILE A 111 11.02 -1.76 0.89
C ILE A 111 10.89 -3.27 1.11
N ALA A 112 11.75 -4.09 0.50
CA ALA A 112 11.76 -5.54 0.73
C ALA A 112 12.06 -5.90 2.20
N GLN A 113 12.95 -5.15 2.86
CA GLN A 113 13.23 -5.30 4.29
C GLN A 113 12.03 -4.91 5.14
N LYS A 114 11.38 -3.78 4.84
CA LYS A 114 10.17 -3.35 5.56
C LYS A 114 9.00 -4.30 5.36
N PHE A 115 8.83 -4.84 4.16
CA PHE A 115 7.83 -5.85 3.89
C PHE A 115 8.13 -7.14 4.69
N SER A 116 9.39 -7.56 4.76
CA SER A 116 9.81 -8.69 5.61
C SER A 116 9.46 -8.47 7.09
N GLU A 117 9.72 -7.26 7.63
CA GLU A 117 9.33 -6.90 9.00
C GLU A 117 7.81 -7.02 9.19
N MET A 118 7.03 -6.44 8.27
CA MET A 118 5.57 -6.46 8.30
C MET A 118 5.00 -7.89 8.28
N VAL A 119 5.45 -8.75 7.36
CA VAL A 119 4.92 -10.12 7.25
C VAL A 119 5.28 -10.98 8.46
N ASN A 120 6.47 -10.76 9.05
CA ASN A 120 6.88 -11.47 10.27
C ASN A 120 6.00 -11.08 11.47
N ASP A 121 5.55 -9.84 11.53
CA ASP A 121 4.58 -9.41 12.53
C ASP A 121 3.17 -9.94 12.24
N ALA A 122 2.74 -9.97 10.97
CA ALA A 122 1.46 -10.54 10.55
C ALA A 122 1.34 -12.03 10.90
N VAL A 123 2.44 -12.79 10.79
CA VAL A 123 2.51 -14.21 11.18
C VAL A 123 2.22 -14.41 12.66
N LYS A 124 2.64 -13.49 13.54
CA LYS A 124 2.31 -13.55 14.97
C LYS A 124 0.79 -13.39 15.22
N GLY A 125 0.11 -12.70 14.31
CA GLY A 125 -1.35 -12.56 14.29
C GLY A 125 -2.08 -13.68 13.54
N GLY A 126 -1.38 -14.72 13.06
CA GLY A 126 -1.97 -15.85 12.35
C GLY A 126 -2.18 -15.64 10.85
N VAL A 127 -1.74 -14.49 10.29
CA VAL A 127 -1.81 -14.22 8.84
C VAL A 127 -0.48 -14.61 8.20
N SER A 128 -0.51 -15.44 7.17
CA SER A 128 0.69 -16.04 6.55
C SER A 128 0.48 -16.30 5.06
N HIS A 129 1.51 -16.83 4.40
CA HIS A 129 1.50 -17.19 2.96
C HIS A 129 1.35 -15.99 2.02
N PHE A 130 2.02 -14.89 2.33
CA PHE A 130 2.14 -13.75 1.43
C PHE A 130 2.96 -14.11 0.18
N ILE A 131 2.50 -13.71 -1.00
CA ILE A 131 3.20 -13.90 -2.27
C ILE A 131 3.23 -12.57 -3.01
N ILE A 132 4.40 -11.98 -3.18
CA ILE A 132 4.52 -10.77 -4.01
C ILE A 132 4.25 -11.17 -5.45
N ASN A 133 3.28 -10.51 -6.07
CA ASN A 133 2.92 -10.72 -7.47
C ASN A 133 3.60 -9.70 -8.40
N SER A 134 3.85 -8.49 -7.92
CA SER A 134 4.50 -7.43 -8.69
C SER A 134 5.19 -6.42 -7.76
N GLY A 135 6.24 -5.77 -8.25
CA GLY A 135 7.05 -4.80 -7.51
C GLY A 135 7.35 -3.57 -8.36
N TYR A 136 8.62 -3.15 -8.39
CA TYR A 136 9.10 -2.13 -9.31
C TYR A 136 8.86 -2.55 -10.77
N ARG A 137 8.34 -1.59 -11.53
CA ARG A 137 8.17 -1.69 -12.98
C ARG A 137 8.81 -0.46 -13.60
N ASP A 138 9.70 -0.61 -14.56
CA ASP A 138 10.28 0.56 -15.22
C ASP A 138 9.29 1.25 -16.18
N PHE A 139 9.70 2.37 -16.76
CA PHE A 139 8.85 3.15 -17.66
C PHE A 139 8.55 2.42 -18.98
N ASP A 140 9.45 1.59 -19.47
CA ASP A 140 9.24 0.85 -20.72
C ASP A 140 8.26 -0.30 -20.47
N GLU A 141 8.45 -1.07 -19.39
CA GLU A 141 7.53 -2.12 -18.94
C GLU A 141 6.12 -1.57 -18.65
N GLN A 142 6.02 -0.39 -18.03
CA GLN A 142 4.72 0.27 -17.79
C GLN A 142 4.07 0.75 -19.10
N SER A 143 4.87 1.23 -20.07
CA SER A 143 4.37 1.63 -21.38
C SER A 143 3.79 0.43 -22.14
N VAL A 144 4.48 -0.72 -22.10
CA VAL A 144 3.98 -1.98 -22.69
C VAL A 144 2.68 -2.40 -22.03
N LEU A 145 2.62 -2.44 -20.68
CA LEU A 145 1.39 -2.79 -19.97
C LEU A 145 0.22 -1.89 -20.36
N TYR A 146 0.45 -0.57 -20.43
CA TYR A 146 -0.59 0.39 -20.80
C TYR A 146 -1.11 0.15 -22.22
N GLN A 147 -0.23 -0.16 -23.17
CA GLN A 147 -0.61 -0.47 -24.54
C GLN A 147 -1.42 -1.77 -24.64
N GLU A 148 -1.07 -2.78 -23.84
CA GLU A 148 -1.72 -4.09 -23.87
C GLU A 148 -3.07 -4.11 -23.13
N MET A 149 -3.14 -3.45 -21.97
CA MET A 149 -4.30 -3.53 -21.07
C MET A 149 -5.25 -2.33 -21.18
N GLY A 150 -4.78 -1.21 -21.73
CA GLY A 150 -5.55 0.02 -21.89
C GLY A 150 -5.76 0.82 -20.60
N ALA A 151 -6.37 1.98 -20.77
CA ALA A 151 -6.51 3.00 -19.72
C ALA A 151 -7.48 2.64 -18.59
N GLU A 152 -8.34 1.63 -18.78
CA GLU A 152 -9.22 1.13 -17.72
C GLU A 152 -8.46 0.31 -16.67
N TYR A 153 -7.31 -0.24 -17.04
CA TYR A 153 -6.53 -1.15 -16.20
C TYR A 153 -5.19 -0.55 -15.76
N ALA A 154 -4.53 0.18 -16.64
CA ALA A 154 -3.18 0.68 -16.41
C ALA A 154 -3.10 2.20 -16.59
N LEU A 155 -2.19 2.83 -15.84
CA LEU A 155 -1.78 4.20 -16.08
C LEU A 155 -0.58 4.25 -17.04
N PRO A 156 -0.41 5.36 -17.81
CA PRO A 156 0.77 5.55 -18.63
C PRO A 156 2.07 5.54 -17.79
N ALA A 157 3.20 5.29 -18.44
CA ALA A 157 4.51 5.38 -17.80
C ALA A 157 4.72 6.75 -17.12
N GLY A 158 5.29 6.72 -15.92
CA GLY A 158 5.43 7.89 -15.05
C GLY A 158 4.22 8.14 -14.15
N TYR A 159 3.04 7.62 -14.49
CA TYR A 159 1.82 7.85 -13.72
C TYR A 159 1.46 6.65 -12.81
N SER A 160 2.22 5.56 -12.88
CA SER A 160 2.08 4.36 -12.04
C SER A 160 3.00 4.44 -10.82
N GLU A 161 2.49 4.14 -9.63
CA GLU A 161 3.30 4.13 -8.41
C GLU A 161 4.41 3.06 -8.47
N HIS A 162 4.20 1.96 -9.21
CA HIS A 162 5.20 0.91 -9.41
C HIS A 162 6.50 1.46 -10.04
N ASN A 163 6.43 2.58 -10.78
CA ASN A 163 7.62 3.21 -11.33
C ASN A 163 8.53 3.83 -10.26
N SER A 164 8.05 4.05 -9.04
CA SER A 164 8.86 4.65 -7.97
C SER A 164 9.79 3.67 -7.28
N GLY A 165 9.43 2.38 -7.26
CA GLY A 165 10.08 1.38 -6.43
C GLY A 165 9.59 1.33 -4.98
N LEU A 166 8.53 2.08 -4.65
CA LEU A 166 7.91 2.13 -3.32
C LEU A 166 6.66 1.25 -3.20
N SER A 167 6.06 0.85 -4.32
CA SER A 167 4.82 0.07 -4.36
C SER A 167 5.07 -1.40 -4.70
N LEU A 168 4.15 -2.24 -4.22
CA LEU A 168 4.17 -3.68 -4.45
C LEU A 168 2.74 -4.22 -4.40
N ASP A 169 2.51 -5.30 -5.13
CA ASP A 169 1.26 -6.04 -5.13
C ASP A 169 1.52 -7.43 -4.50
N VAL A 170 0.65 -7.85 -3.59
CA VAL A 170 0.76 -9.05 -2.74
C VAL A 170 -0.55 -9.80 -2.65
#